data_AF-A0AAW6CCG2-F1
#
_entry.id   AF-A0AAW6CCG2-F1
#
_cell.length_a   1.000
_cell.length_b   1.000
_cell.length_c   1.000
_cell.angle_alpha   90.00
_cell.angle_beta   90.00
_cell.angle_gamma   90.00
#
_symmetry.space_group_name_H-M   'P 1'
#
loop_
_entity.id
_entity.type
_entity.pdbx_description
1 polymer ?
#
loop_
_entity_poly.entity_id
_entity_poly.type
_entity_poly.pdbx_seq_one_letter_code
_entity_poly.pdbx_strand_id
1 'polypeptide(L)'
;MMKQRYAGFVMWLCKCDCGSVFLLSSSGLKYNRVKSCGCLGKKQNARCPGCGRYFPITLDGTPTPQFCPDCAPKYAGRNWKVCPICGKLFASPASTNTVTCSKECSAEWKKVTHAGISNHWNDESRARLSAAGQTANLALGTAMAQQSLIAGRFETNQEAKIWTLVDPCGNEITVRNLILWARENTALFEKPEGDRSAHQIASGFRAIALTMCGKRKTTAMSYFGWTLKCPPEPAE
;
A
#
# COMPACT_ATOMS: atom_id res chain seq x y z
N MET A 1 -14.52 -14.65 -6.46
CA MET A 1 -13.70 -15.55 -7.28
C MET A 1 -12.51 -14.77 -7.80
N MET A 2 -11.27 -15.27 -7.66
CA MET A 2 -10.07 -14.61 -8.21
C MET A 2 -9.54 -15.40 -9.41
N LYS A 3 -9.32 -14.70 -10.52
CA LYS A 3 -8.81 -15.23 -11.80
C LYS A 3 -7.28 -15.21 -11.80
N GLN A 4 -6.64 -16.32 -12.16
CA GLN A 4 -5.18 -16.48 -12.28
C GLN A 4 -4.86 -17.18 -13.60
N ARG A 5 -3.64 -17.10 -14.13
CA ARG A 5 -3.18 -17.84 -15.32
C ARG A 5 -1.96 -18.66 -14.93
N TYR A 6 -1.99 -19.98 -15.13
CA TYR A 6 -0.89 -20.90 -14.82
C TYR A 6 -0.64 -21.80 -16.04
N ALA A 7 0.59 -21.84 -16.57
CA ALA A 7 1.00 -22.65 -17.72
C ALA A 7 0.06 -22.55 -18.95
N GLY A 8 -0.42 -21.34 -19.27
CA GLY A 8 -1.35 -21.09 -20.39
C GLY A 8 -2.84 -21.29 -20.04
N PHE A 9 -3.17 -21.86 -18.88
CA PHE A 9 -4.55 -22.10 -18.45
C PHE A 9 -4.98 -21.11 -17.36
N VAL A 10 -6.17 -20.55 -17.47
CA VAL A 10 -6.71 -19.66 -16.42
C VAL A 10 -7.15 -20.52 -15.23
N MET A 11 -6.56 -20.37 -14.05
CA MET A 11 -6.95 -21.01 -12.79
C MET A 11 -7.81 -20.06 -11.95
N TRP A 12 -8.70 -20.60 -11.11
CA TRP A 12 -9.66 -19.90 -10.28
C TRP A 12 -9.48 -20.35 -8.84
N LEU A 13 -9.28 -19.39 -7.93
CA LEU A 13 -9.40 -19.67 -6.51
C LEU A 13 -10.89 -19.71 -6.15
N CYS A 14 -11.37 -20.92 -5.88
CA CYS A 14 -12.75 -21.18 -5.53
C CYS A 14 -12.85 -21.44 -4.03
N LYS A 15 -13.73 -20.70 -3.37
CA LYS A 15 -14.22 -21.07 -2.04
C LYS A 15 -15.40 -22.00 -2.29
N CYS A 16 -15.27 -23.26 -1.91
CA CYS A 16 -16.39 -24.19 -1.91
C CYS A 16 -17.36 -23.76 -0.80
N ASP A 17 -18.63 -24.13 -0.95
CA ASP A 17 -19.60 -23.98 0.13
C ASP A 17 -19.08 -24.68 1.38
N CYS A 18 -18.45 -25.86 1.25
CA CYS A 18 -17.74 -26.60 2.32
C CYS A 18 -16.68 -25.80 3.13
N GLY A 19 -16.43 -24.53 2.80
CA GLY A 19 -15.50 -23.63 3.48
C GLY A 19 -14.05 -23.83 3.05
N SER A 20 -13.76 -24.94 2.37
CA SER A 20 -12.43 -25.21 1.81
C SER A 20 -12.21 -24.35 0.58
N VAL A 21 -10.98 -23.84 0.49
CA VAL A 21 -10.52 -23.07 -0.67
C VAL A 21 -9.65 -24.00 -1.51
N PHE A 22 -9.91 -24.05 -2.80
CA PHE A 22 -9.19 -24.90 -3.74
C PHE A 22 -9.01 -24.21 -5.09
N LEU A 23 -7.98 -24.61 -5.83
CA LEU A 23 -7.67 -24.06 -7.15
C LEU A 23 -8.33 -24.91 -8.24
N LEU A 24 -8.99 -24.23 -9.18
CA LEU A 24 -9.71 -24.85 -10.28
C LEU A 24 -9.29 -24.31 -11.63
N SER A 25 -9.10 -25.16 -12.63
CA SER A 25 -8.89 -24.68 -13.99
C SER A 25 -10.18 -24.10 -14.58
N SER A 26 -10.03 -23.17 -15.52
CA SER A 26 -11.17 -22.59 -16.25
C SER A 26 -11.92 -23.62 -17.05
N SER A 27 -11.24 -24.64 -17.58
CA SER A 27 -11.90 -25.77 -18.22
C SER A 27 -12.72 -26.58 -17.21
N GLY A 28 -12.21 -26.77 -15.98
CA GLY A 28 -12.95 -27.38 -14.88
C GLY A 28 -14.24 -26.62 -14.53
N LEU A 29 -14.17 -25.29 -14.51
CA LEU A 29 -15.31 -24.41 -14.23
C LEU A 29 -16.31 -24.35 -15.41
N LYS A 30 -15.83 -24.07 -16.62
CA LYS A 30 -16.65 -23.88 -17.83
C LYS A 30 -17.42 -25.15 -18.22
N TYR A 31 -16.77 -26.31 -18.10
CA TYR A 31 -17.39 -27.59 -18.47
C TYR A 31 -17.98 -28.34 -17.27
N ASN A 32 -18.14 -27.65 -16.13
CA ASN A 32 -18.77 -28.19 -14.92
C ASN A 32 -18.18 -29.54 -14.44
N ARG A 33 -16.89 -29.78 -14.72
CA ARG A 33 -16.20 -31.04 -14.41
C ARG A 33 -15.85 -31.16 -12.93
N VAL A 34 -15.70 -30.03 -12.24
CA VAL A 34 -15.46 -30.00 -10.80
C VAL A 34 -16.50 -29.11 -10.14
N LYS A 35 -17.36 -29.74 -9.34
CA LYS A 35 -18.52 -29.11 -8.68
C LYS A 35 -18.27 -28.78 -7.20
N SER A 36 -17.21 -29.34 -6.61
CA SER A 36 -16.88 -29.11 -5.20
C SER A 36 -15.41 -29.36 -4.90
N CYS A 37 -15.00 -28.99 -3.69
CA CYS A 37 -13.73 -29.33 -3.06
C CYS A 37 -13.50 -30.86 -2.89
N GLY A 38 -14.44 -31.71 -3.32
CA GLY A 38 -14.51 -33.15 -3.02
C GLY A 38 -15.57 -33.49 -1.97
N CYS A 39 -16.23 -32.50 -1.36
CA CYS A 39 -17.25 -32.70 -0.32
C CYS A 39 -18.56 -33.31 -0.84
N LEU A 40 -18.86 -33.21 -2.14
CA LEU A 40 -20.06 -33.82 -2.71
C LEU A 40 -20.00 -35.37 -2.79
N GLY A 41 -18.83 -35.99 -2.61
CA GLY A 41 -18.65 -37.43 -2.79
C GLY A 41 -18.42 -38.25 -1.51
N LYS A 42 -18.09 -37.63 -0.38
CA LYS A 42 -17.75 -38.36 0.87
C LYS A 42 -18.23 -37.62 2.10
N LYS A 43 -19.45 -37.93 2.53
CA LYS A 43 -20.11 -37.47 3.77
C LYS A 43 -20.31 -35.95 3.80
N GLN A 44 -21.54 -35.51 4.04
CA GLN A 44 -21.99 -34.10 4.02
C GLN A 44 -21.35 -33.28 5.16
N ASN A 45 -20.02 -33.18 5.20
CA ASN A 45 -19.27 -32.57 6.30
C ASN A 45 -18.26 -31.55 5.76
N ALA A 46 -18.17 -30.40 6.41
CA ALA A 46 -17.12 -29.40 6.21
C ALA A 46 -16.10 -29.43 7.35
N ARG A 47 -14.85 -29.06 7.05
CA ARG A 47 -13.80 -28.92 8.07
C ARG A 47 -13.78 -27.49 8.59
N CYS A 48 -13.97 -27.29 9.89
CA CYS A 48 -13.97 -25.97 10.52
C CYS A 48 -12.55 -25.38 10.54
N PRO A 49 -12.30 -24.16 10.01
CA PRO A 49 -10.99 -23.52 10.07
C PRO A 49 -10.56 -23.11 11.49
N GLY A 50 -11.52 -22.94 12.40
CA GLY A 50 -11.26 -22.52 13.78
C GLY A 50 -10.76 -23.66 14.68
N CYS A 51 -11.36 -24.85 14.57
CA CYS A 51 -11.05 -25.99 15.44
C CYS A 51 -10.56 -27.25 14.71
N GLY A 52 -10.57 -27.25 13.37
CA GLY A 52 -10.13 -28.38 12.54
C GLY A 52 -11.08 -29.58 12.50
N ARG A 53 -12.18 -29.57 13.27
CA ARG A 53 -13.18 -30.65 13.32
C ARG A 53 -14.10 -30.62 12.09
N TYR A 54 -14.63 -31.79 11.74
CA TYR A 54 -15.68 -31.91 10.73
C TYR A 54 -17.05 -31.62 11.34
N PHE A 55 -17.90 -30.91 10.62
CA PHE A 55 -19.28 -30.61 11.03
C PHE A 55 -20.23 -30.79 9.83
N PRO A 56 -21.49 -31.17 10.07
CA PRO A 56 -22.44 -31.43 8.99
C PRO A 56 -22.77 -30.15 8.22
N ILE A 57 -22.96 -30.28 6.91
CA ILE A 57 -23.40 -29.22 6.01
C ILE A 57 -24.66 -29.64 5.29
N THR A 58 -25.61 -28.73 5.17
CA THR A 58 -26.82 -28.91 4.36
C THR A 58 -26.53 -28.49 2.92
N LEU A 59 -27.03 -29.28 1.96
CA LEU A 59 -26.88 -29.02 0.52
C LEU A 59 -28.19 -28.47 -0.08
N ASP A 60 -28.96 -27.73 0.72
CA ASP A 60 -30.30 -27.22 0.36
C ASP A 60 -30.24 -25.90 -0.43
N GLY A 61 -29.07 -25.57 -0.99
CA GLY A 61 -28.80 -24.28 -1.64
C GLY A 61 -28.54 -23.12 -0.69
N THR A 62 -28.58 -23.35 0.63
CA THR A 62 -28.15 -22.36 1.61
C THR A 62 -26.61 -22.27 1.64
N PRO A 63 -26.02 -21.05 1.75
CA PRO A 63 -24.57 -20.91 1.87
C PRO A 63 -24.07 -21.67 3.08
N THR A 64 -23.18 -22.63 2.86
CA THR A 64 -22.64 -23.43 3.95
C THR A 64 -21.86 -22.54 4.94
N PRO A 65 -22.03 -22.76 6.26
CA PRO A 65 -21.34 -21.99 7.28
C PRO A 65 -19.82 -22.08 7.15
N GLN A 66 -19.12 -20.96 7.31
CA GLN A 66 -17.65 -20.96 7.30
C GLN A 66 -17.05 -21.66 8.54
N PHE A 67 -17.80 -21.73 9.65
CA PHE A 67 -17.36 -22.29 10.93
C PHE A 67 -18.41 -23.28 11.45
N CYS A 68 -17.99 -24.25 12.27
CA CYS A 68 -18.92 -25.11 13.00
C CYS A 68 -19.76 -24.31 14.01
N PRO A 69 -20.90 -24.84 14.50
CA PRO A 69 -21.76 -24.15 15.45
C PRO A 69 -21.05 -23.62 16.70
N ASP A 70 -20.04 -24.34 17.21
CA ASP A 70 -19.26 -23.90 18.39
C ASP A 70 -18.26 -22.76 18.08
N CYS A 71 -17.77 -22.70 16.85
CA CYS A 71 -16.78 -21.70 16.40
C CYS A 71 -17.43 -20.48 15.77
N ALA A 72 -18.66 -20.60 15.25
CA ALA A 72 -19.37 -19.50 14.62
C ALA A 72 -19.53 -18.29 15.56
N PRO A 73 -19.95 -18.42 16.83
CA PRO A 73 -20.04 -17.28 17.76
C PRO A 73 -18.69 -16.57 18.01
N LYS A 74 -17.57 -17.27 17.82
CA LYS A 74 -16.22 -16.74 18.09
C LYS A 74 -15.64 -15.99 16.89
N TYR A 75 -15.97 -16.41 15.68
CA TYR A 75 -15.29 -15.95 14.47
C TYR A 75 -16.22 -15.36 13.40
N ALA A 76 -17.51 -15.72 13.37
CA ALA A 76 -18.47 -15.17 12.42
C ALA A 76 -18.70 -13.67 12.70
N GLY A 77 -18.81 -12.86 11.64
CA GLY A 77 -19.01 -11.40 11.73
C GLY A 77 -17.78 -10.60 12.17
N ARG A 78 -16.68 -11.26 12.54
CA ARG A 78 -15.41 -10.61 12.86
C ARG A 78 -14.49 -10.67 11.64
N ASN A 79 -13.53 -9.75 11.57
CA ASN A 79 -12.52 -9.58 10.54
C ASN A 79 -11.53 -10.77 10.47
N TRP A 80 -12.00 -12.01 10.28
CA TRP A 80 -11.19 -13.23 10.19
C TRP A 80 -11.23 -13.82 8.79
N LYS A 81 -10.06 -14.22 8.29
CA LYS A 81 -9.86 -14.84 6.99
C LYS A 81 -9.08 -16.14 7.13
N VAL A 82 -9.25 -17.03 6.16
CA VAL A 82 -8.50 -18.29 6.06
C VAL A 82 -7.39 -18.09 5.05
N CYS A 83 -6.14 -18.33 5.46
CA CYS A 83 -4.99 -18.19 4.57
C CYS A 83 -5.05 -19.24 3.45
N PRO A 84 -4.98 -18.87 2.16
CA PRO A 84 -5.08 -19.82 1.05
C PRO A 84 -3.84 -20.70 0.89
N ILE A 85 -2.71 -20.34 1.52
CA ILE A 85 -1.46 -21.13 1.45
C ILE A 85 -1.41 -22.21 2.52
N CYS A 86 -1.68 -21.86 3.78
CA CYS A 86 -1.51 -22.79 4.90
C CYS A 86 -2.83 -23.20 5.58
N GLY A 87 -3.97 -22.62 5.18
CA GLY A 87 -5.28 -22.89 5.78
C GLY A 87 -5.48 -22.29 7.19
N LYS A 88 -4.49 -21.57 7.73
CA LYS A 88 -4.58 -20.96 9.07
C LYS A 88 -5.60 -19.82 9.10
N LEU A 89 -6.41 -19.80 10.14
CA LEU A 89 -7.31 -18.68 10.44
C LEU A 89 -6.52 -17.49 11.02
N PHE A 90 -6.74 -16.28 10.49
CA PHE A 90 -6.03 -15.07 10.93
C PHE A 90 -6.93 -13.83 10.89
N ALA A 91 -6.63 -12.85 11.74
CA ALA A 91 -7.35 -11.59 11.76
C ALA A 91 -6.85 -10.66 10.64
N SER A 92 -7.77 -10.03 9.91
CA SER A 92 -7.52 -9.08 8.82
C SER A 92 -8.58 -7.99 8.86
N PRO A 93 -8.25 -6.78 9.34
CA PRO A 93 -9.19 -5.65 9.35
C PRO A 93 -9.87 -5.44 8.00
N ALA A 94 -11.15 -5.05 8.00
CA ALA A 94 -11.93 -4.81 6.79
C ALA A 94 -11.29 -3.76 5.85
N SER A 95 -10.56 -2.80 6.40
CA SER A 95 -9.80 -1.78 5.66
C SER A 95 -8.60 -2.35 4.90
N THR A 96 -8.18 -3.58 5.22
CA THR A 96 -6.99 -4.22 4.62
C THR A 96 -7.40 -5.36 3.70
N ASN A 97 -6.91 -5.31 2.46
CA ASN A 97 -7.07 -6.40 1.48
C ASN A 97 -6.09 -7.56 1.71
N THR A 98 -5.64 -7.76 2.95
CA THR A 98 -4.73 -8.85 3.30
C THR A 98 -5.42 -10.20 3.12
N VAL A 99 -4.80 -11.10 2.35
CA VAL A 99 -5.34 -12.43 2.01
C VAL A 99 -4.59 -13.56 2.71
N THR A 100 -3.33 -13.34 3.09
CA THR A 100 -2.44 -14.35 3.69
C THR A 100 -2.09 -14.02 5.13
N CYS A 101 -1.88 -15.04 5.96
CA CYS A 101 -1.63 -14.85 7.39
C CYS A 101 -0.22 -14.37 7.76
N SER A 102 0.75 -14.47 6.85
CA SER A 102 2.15 -14.11 7.13
C SER A 102 2.88 -13.66 5.86
N LYS A 103 4.09 -13.11 6.02
CA LYS A 103 4.94 -12.68 4.89
C LYS A 103 5.40 -13.87 4.03
N GLU A 104 5.68 -15.01 4.65
CA GLU A 104 6.08 -16.24 3.96
C GLU A 104 4.92 -16.76 3.11
N CYS A 105 3.72 -16.84 3.69
CA CYS A 105 2.52 -17.19 2.93
C CYS A 105 2.23 -16.16 1.84
N SER A 106 2.49 -14.87 2.06
CA SER A 106 2.33 -13.84 1.03
C SER A 106 3.29 -14.03 -0.13
N ALA A 107 4.55 -14.37 0.15
CA ALA A 107 5.56 -14.62 -0.87
C ALA A 107 5.17 -15.85 -1.72
N GLU A 108 4.77 -16.94 -1.07
CA GLU A 108 4.33 -18.15 -1.77
C GLU A 108 3.05 -17.90 -2.57
N TRP A 109 2.11 -17.16 -1.98
CA TRP A 109 0.91 -16.72 -2.69
C TRP A 109 1.25 -15.91 -3.93
N LYS A 110 2.19 -14.95 -3.84
CA LYS A 110 2.63 -14.19 -5.00
C LYS A 110 3.26 -15.07 -6.08
N LYS A 111 4.06 -16.07 -5.72
CA LYS A 111 4.62 -17.01 -6.71
C LYS A 111 3.50 -17.72 -7.45
N VAL A 112 2.52 -18.24 -6.71
CA VAL A 112 1.38 -18.95 -7.31
C VAL A 112 0.52 -17.99 -8.15
N THR A 113 0.24 -16.78 -7.66
CA THR A 113 -0.68 -15.85 -8.32
C THR A 113 -0.07 -15.10 -9.49
N HIS A 114 1.25 -14.84 -9.48
CA HIS A 114 1.95 -14.10 -10.54
C HIS A 114 2.73 -15.00 -11.51
N ALA A 115 2.88 -16.30 -11.24
CA ALA A 115 3.52 -17.22 -12.17
C ALA A 115 2.78 -17.23 -13.52
N GLY A 116 3.49 -16.90 -14.61
CA GLY A 116 2.91 -16.87 -15.96
C GLY A 116 2.02 -15.65 -16.25
N ILE A 117 1.89 -14.70 -15.32
CA ILE A 117 1.27 -13.40 -15.57
C ILE A 117 2.37 -12.42 -15.92
N SER A 118 2.58 -12.23 -17.22
CA SER A 118 3.41 -11.16 -17.76
C SER A 118 2.59 -9.89 -17.90
N ASN A 119 3.04 -8.79 -17.31
CA ASN A 119 2.53 -7.44 -17.62
C ASN A 119 3.13 -6.94 -18.95
N HIS A 120 3.11 -7.77 -20.00
CA HIS A 120 3.53 -7.33 -21.32
C HIS A 120 2.43 -6.45 -21.90
N TRP A 121 2.61 -5.13 -21.77
CA TRP A 121 1.79 -4.14 -22.44
C TRP A 121 2.12 -4.15 -23.93
N ASN A 122 1.13 -4.47 -24.78
CA ASN A 122 1.29 -4.29 -26.22
C ASN A 122 1.09 -2.80 -26.56
N ASP A 123 1.57 -2.38 -27.73
CA ASP A 123 1.46 -0.98 -28.15
C ASP A 123 0.01 -0.52 -28.27
N GLU A 124 -0.88 -1.42 -28.66
CA GLU A 124 -2.30 -1.14 -28.79
C GLU A 124 -2.98 -0.87 -27.43
N SER A 125 -2.56 -1.56 -26.36
CA SER A 125 -3.08 -1.35 -25.00
C SER A 125 -2.51 -0.08 -24.39
N ARG A 126 -1.25 0.26 -24.69
CA ARG A 126 -0.67 1.59 -24.38
C ARG A 126 -1.44 2.70 -25.08
N ALA A 127 -1.69 2.56 -26.38
CA ALA A 127 -2.45 3.52 -27.17
C ALA A 127 -3.88 3.69 -26.66
N ARG A 128 -4.59 2.60 -26.34
CA ARG A 128 -5.93 2.64 -25.76
C ARG A 128 -5.96 3.37 -24.42
N LEU A 129 -4.98 3.14 -23.55
CA LEU A 129 -4.88 3.84 -22.26
C LEU A 129 -4.59 5.33 -22.46
N SER A 130 -3.71 5.68 -23.40
CA SER A 130 -3.41 7.07 -23.75
C SER A 130 -4.64 7.80 -24.32
N ALA A 131 -5.42 7.12 -25.16
CA ALA A 131 -6.63 7.66 -25.77
C ALA A 131 -7.79 7.81 -24.78
N ALA A 132 -7.86 6.95 -23.75
CA ALA A 132 -8.87 7.05 -22.69
C ALA A 132 -8.75 8.32 -21.84
N GLY A 133 -7.61 9.01 -21.89
CA GLY A 133 -7.38 10.26 -21.18
C GLY A 133 -7.32 10.10 -19.65
N GLN A 134 -7.26 11.22 -18.94
CA GLN A 134 -7.34 11.23 -17.48
C GLN A 134 -8.79 11.06 -17.03
N THR A 135 -9.02 10.31 -15.96
CA THR A 135 -10.33 10.29 -15.31
C THR A 135 -10.69 11.68 -14.78
N ALA A 136 -11.97 12.04 -14.71
CA ALA A 136 -12.42 13.36 -14.25
C ALA A 136 -11.80 13.76 -12.90
N ASN A 137 -11.67 12.81 -11.97
CA ASN A 137 -11.00 13.02 -10.67
C ASN A 137 -9.51 13.33 -10.81
N LEU A 138 -8.82 12.70 -11.76
CA LEU A 138 -7.39 12.91 -12.01
C LEU A 138 -7.14 14.26 -12.70
N ALA A 139 -8.04 14.70 -13.58
CA ALA A 139 -7.99 16.01 -14.23
C ALA A 139 -8.15 17.18 -13.24
N LEU A 140 -9.03 17.02 -12.24
CA LEU A 140 -9.24 18.02 -11.18
C LEU A 140 -8.06 18.09 -10.19
N GLY A 141 -7.32 16.99 -10.01
CA GLY A 141 -6.22 16.90 -9.06
C GLY A 141 -5.08 17.89 -9.35
N THR A 142 -4.76 18.16 -10.62
CA THR A 142 -3.67 19.07 -10.99
C THR A 142 -3.98 20.53 -10.68
N ALA A 143 -5.20 20.99 -10.98
CA ALA A 143 -5.63 22.35 -10.69
C ALA A 143 -5.79 22.59 -9.18
N MET A 144 -6.36 21.62 -8.44
CA MET A 144 -6.49 21.71 -6.98
C MET A 144 -5.14 21.66 -6.26
N ALA A 145 -4.17 20.91 -6.77
CA ALA A 145 -2.82 20.91 -6.24
C ALA A 145 -2.13 22.28 -6.41
N GLN A 146 -2.30 22.93 -7.56
CA GLN A 146 -1.71 24.25 -7.82
C GLN A 146 -2.31 25.39 -6.96
N GLN A 147 -3.58 25.28 -6.58
CA GLN A 147 -4.27 26.29 -5.75
C GLN A 147 -4.07 26.10 -4.25
N SER A 148 -3.60 24.92 -3.83
CA SER A 148 -3.41 24.63 -2.42
C SER A 148 -2.19 25.36 -1.87
N LEU A 149 -2.40 26.19 -0.86
CA LEU A 149 -1.34 26.85 -0.09
C LEU A 149 -0.41 25.85 0.64
N ILE A 150 -0.80 24.58 0.71
CA ILE A 150 -0.08 23.48 1.39
C ILE A 150 0.61 22.55 0.36
N ALA A 151 0.06 22.43 -0.86
CA ALA A 151 0.52 21.42 -1.82
C ALA A 151 1.53 22.02 -2.82
N GLY A 152 2.82 21.85 -2.51
CA GLY A 152 3.85 21.94 -3.54
C GLY A 152 3.81 20.74 -4.50
N ARG A 153 4.62 20.82 -5.57
CA ARG A 153 4.77 19.84 -6.66
C ARG A 153 4.90 18.37 -6.21
N PHE A 154 5.38 18.09 -5.00
CA PHE A 154 5.26 16.80 -4.33
C PHE A 154 5.17 17.00 -2.80
N GLU A 155 4.27 16.22 -2.18
CA GLU A 155 4.08 15.93 -0.74
C GLU A 155 3.23 16.91 0.11
N THR A 156 1.98 16.51 0.35
CA THR A 156 1.24 16.73 1.61
C THR A 156 2.03 16.14 2.77
N ASN A 157 2.94 16.92 3.34
CA ASN A 157 3.77 16.47 4.46
C ASN A 157 3.10 16.85 5.80
N GLN A 158 2.50 15.88 6.49
CA GLN A 158 2.02 16.06 7.87
C GLN A 158 3.17 16.34 8.86
N GLU A 159 4.42 16.07 8.46
CA GLU A 159 5.65 16.38 9.20
C GLU A 159 6.32 17.67 8.70
N ALA A 160 5.59 18.53 7.96
CA ALA A 160 6.13 19.81 7.53
C ALA A 160 6.58 20.59 8.76
N LYS A 161 7.81 21.11 8.72
CA LYS A 161 8.37 21.88 9.84
C LYS A 161 8.43 23.36 9.49
N ILE A 162 8.16 24.21 10.46
CA ILE A 162 8.37 25.65 10.38
C ILE A 162 9.83 25.92 10.72
N TRP A 163 10.53 26.56 9.78
CA TRP A 163 11.94 26.96 9.91
C TRP A 163 12.01 28.47 10.08
N THR A 164 12.78 28.94 11.06
CA THR A 164 13.10 30.37 11.20
C THR A 164 14.56 30.57 10.87
N LEU A 165 14.81 30.92 9.60
CA LEU A 165 16.14 31.17 9.06
C LEU A 165 16.58 32.58 9.44
N VAL A 166 17.87 32.76 9.71
CA VAL A 166 18.47 34.08 9.93
C VAL A 166 19.51 34.30 8.85
N ASP A 167 19.36 35.37 8.09
CA ASP A 167 20.29 35.73 7.02
C ASP A 167 21.63 36.25 7.59
N PRO A 168 22.68 36.41 6.77
CA PRO A 168 23.96 36.96 7.24
C PRO A 168 23.89 38.40 7.76
N CYS A 169 22.81 39.13 7.46
CA CYS A 169 22.54 40.49 7.91
C CYS A 169 21.75 40.54 9.23
N GLY A 170 21.26 39.41 9.74
CA GLY A 170 20.44 39.30 10.96
C GLY A 170 18.92 39.35 10.74
N ASN A 171 18.43 39.37 9.49
CA ASN A 171 17.01 39.35 9.19
C ASN A 171 16.42 37.94 9.35
N GLU A 172 15.23 37.86 9.95
CA GLU A 172 14.54 36.61 10.20
C GLU A 172 13.54 36.28 9.08
N ILE A 173 13.58 35.05 8.57
CA ILE A 173 12.71 34.56 7.51
C ILE A 173 12.04 33.26 7.97
N THR A 174 10.71 33.26 8.02
CA THR A 174 9.94 32.06 8.35
C THR A 174 9.60 31.27 7.10
N VAL A 175 9.97 29.99 7.09
CA VAL A 175 9.86 29.08 5.94
C VAL A 175 9.14 27.81 6.35
N ARG A 176 8.00 27.51 5.73
CA ARG A 176 7.22 26.27 5.99
C ARG A 176 7.70 25.07 5.18
N ASN A 177 8.26 25.31 3.99
CA ASN A 177 8.82 24.26 3.14
C ASN A 177 10.26 24.63 2.74
N LEU A 178 11.21 24.11 3.52
CA LEU A 178 12.63 24.41 3.34
C LEU A 178 13.17 24.02 1.96
N ILE A 179 12.72 22.91 1.38
CA ILE A 179 13.18 22.49 0.04
C ILE A 179 12.63 23.43 -1.03
N LEU A 180 11.35 23.80 -0.94
CA LEU A 180 10.74 24.72 -1.90
C LEU A 180 11.41 26.09 -1.84
N TRP A 181 11.58 26.64 -0.64
CA TRP A 181 12.31 27.90 -0.45
C TRP A 181 13.74 27.82 -1.00
N ALA A 182 14.45 26.72 -0.74
CA ALA A 182 15.80 26.52 -1.25
C ALA A 182 15.89 26.46 -2.79
N ARG A 183 14.82 26.03 -3.48
CA ARG A 183 14.76 26.04 -4.96
C ARG A 183 14.66 27.45 -5.51
N GLU A 184 13.84 28.29 -4.87
CA GLU A 184 13.60 29.68 -5.28
C GLU A 184 14.77 30.60 -4.92
N ASN A 185 15.64 30.17 -3.99
CA ASN A 185 16.70 30.99 -3.43
C ASN A 185 18.11 30.41 -3.66
N THR A 186 18.31 29.61 -4.72
CA THR A 186 19.65 29.02 -5.00
C THR A 186 20.73 30.08 -5.24
N ALA A 187 20.33 31.24 -5.78
CA ALA A 187 21.23 32.38 -6.01
C ALA A 187 21.85 32.94 -4.72
N LEU A 188 21.14 32.88 -3.58
CA LEU A 188 21.65 33.34 -2.28
C LEU A 188 22.82 32.49 -1.76
N PHE A 189 23.03 31.31 -2.33
CA PHE A 189 24.06 30.35 -1.95
C PHE A 189 25.08 30.10 -3.07
N GLU A 190 25.08 30.94 -4.11
CA GLU A 190 25.96 30.80 -5.29
C GLU A 190 25.86 29.40 -5.93
N LYS A 191 24.65 28.83 -5.98
CA LYS A 191 24.39 27.50 -6.56
C LYS A 191 23.58 27.59 -7.86
N PRO A 192 23.84 26.67 -8.82
CA PRO A 192 23.05 26.60 -10.04
C PRO A 192 21.60 26.23 -9.72
N GLU A 193 20.67 26.69 -10.55
CA GLU A 193 19.26 26.31 -10.42
C GLU A 193 19.07 24.80 -10.59
N GLY A 194 18.15 24.23 -9.80
CA GLY A 194 17.77 22.82 -9.92
C GLY A 194 17.70 22.07 -8.59
N ASP A 195 17.12 20.87 -8.65
CA ASP A 195 16.79 20.08 -7.46
C ASP A 195 18.01 19.66 -6.64
N ARG A 196 19.14 19.38 -7.29
CA ARG A 196 20.38 18.99 -6.57
C ARG A 196 20.83 20.11 -5.63
N SER A 197 20.81 21.36 -6.10
CA SER A 197 21.20 22.53 -5.31
C SER A 197 20.25 22.76 -4.15
N ALA A 198 18.95 22.68 -4.38
CA ALA A 198 17.94 22.83 -3.33
C ALA A 198 18.09 21.78 -2.22
N HIS A 199 18.38 20.52 -2.58
CA HIS A 199 18.64 19.47 -1.59
C HIS A 199 19.93 19.73 -0.79
N GLN A 200 20.98 20.28 -1.41
CA GLN A 200 22.21 20.65 -0.71
C GLN A 200 21.97 21.76 0.30
N ILE A 201 21.26 22.82 -0.10
CA ILE A 201 20.92 23.95 0.78
C ILE A 201 20.09 23.45 1.96
N ALA A 202 19.01 22.70 1.68
CA ALA A 202 18.16 22.16 2.73
C ALA A 202 18.92 21.17 3.66
N SER A 203 19.88 20.40 3.13
CA SER A 203 20.76 19.55 3.93
C SER A 203 21.67 20.36 4.88
N GLY A 204 22.18 21.50 4.41
CA GLY A 204 22.94 22.46 5.22
C GLY A 204 22.14 22.96 6.43
N PHE A 205 20.91 23.41 6.23
CA PHE A 205 20.05 23.85 7.34
C PHE A 205 19.64 22.70 8.27
N ARG A 206 19.36 21.51 7.73
CA ARG A 206 19.11 20.31 8.57
C ARG A 206 20.33 19.96 9.43
N ALA A 207 21.54 20.16 8.92
CA ALA A 207 22.77 19.96 9.70
C ALA A 207 22.81 20.87 10.94
N ILE A 208 22.50 22.16 10.75
CA ILE A 208 22.44 23.16 11.82
C ILE A 208 21.39 22.76 12.86
N ALA A 209 20.17 22.44 12.41
CA ALA A 209 19.09 21.99 13.30
C ALA A 209 19.48 20.75 14.13
N LEU A 210 20.14 19.76 13.51
CA LEU A 210 20.61 18.57 14.22
C LEU A 210 21.68 18.91 15.26
N THR A 211 22.55 19.89 14.99
CA THR A 211 23.51 20.37 15.98
C THR A 211 22.83 21.10 17.13
N MET A 212 21.84 21.97 16.87
CA MET A 212 21.06 22.62 17.92
C MET A 212 20.33 21.61 18.82
N CYS A 213 19.87 20.49 18.27
CA CYS A 213 19.27 19.41 19.04
C CYS A 213 20.27 18.46 19.72
N GLY A 214 21.60 18.68 19.59
CA GLY A 214 22.62 17.78 20.14
C GLY A 214 22.69 16.40 19.47
N LYS A 215 22.05 16.22 18.30
CA LYS A 215 21.93 14.92 17.60
C LYS A 215 23.04 14.68 16.57
N ARG A 216 24.05 15.54 16.49
CA ARG A 216 25.11 15.48 15.48
C ARG A 216 26.49 15.53 16.14
N LYS A 217 27.38 14.63 15.73
CA LYS A 217 28.77 14.54 16.22
C LYS A 217 29.65 15.70 15.75
N THR A 218 29.57 16.07 14.47
CA THR A 218 30.31 17.20 13.89
C THR A 218 29.43 18.44 13.89
N THR A 219 29.84 19.49 14.59
CA THR A 219 29.07 20.72 14.73
C THR A 219 28.98 21.47 13.41
N ALA A 220 27.77 21.90 13.04
CA ALA A 220 27.53 22.82 11.94
C ALA A 220 26.71 23.99 12.50
N MET A 221 27.31 25.18 12.57
CA MET A 221 26.67 26.37 13.18
C MET A 221 26.02 27.27 12.13
N SER A 222 26.54 27.29 10.91
CA SER A 222 26.07 28.14 9.82
C SER A 222 26.21 27.44 8.47
N TYR A 223 25.51 27.96 7.47
CA TYR A 223 25.60 27.54 6.07
C TYR A 223 25.63 28.79 5.19
N PHE A 224 26.76 29.09 4.55
CA PHE A 224 26.97 30.35 3.81
C PHE A 224 26.66 31.61 4.63
N GLY A 225 26.99 31.61 5.93
CA GLY A 225 26.68 32.72 6.85
C GLY A 225 25.23 32.73 7.36
N TRP A 226 24.34 31.90 6.82
CA TRP A 226 22.98 31.74 7.32
C TRP A 226 22.95 30.84 8.55
N THR A 227 22.03 31.14 9.49
CA THR A 227 21.84 30.36 10.71
C THR A 227 20.35 30.08 10.96
N LEU A 228 20.05 29.35 12.04
CA LEU A 228 18.68 29.09 12.49
C LEU A 228 18.48 29.75 13.86
N LYS A 229 17.34 30.45 14.02
CA LYS A 229 16.97 31.05 15.31
C LYS A 229 16.64 29.98 16.36
N CYS A 230 15.89 28.96 15.95
CA CYS A 230 15.47 27.85 16.79
C CYS A 230 15.45 26.53 16.01
N PRO A 231 15.44 25.37 16.69
CA PRO A 231 15.14 24.10 16.07
C PRO A 231 13.77 24.14 15.37
N PRO A 232 13.61 23.47 14.22
CA PRO A 232 12.39 23.56 13.43
C PRO A 232 11.22 22.84 14.13
N GLU A 233 10.10 23.55 14.25
CA GLU A 233 8.87 23.12 14.94
C GLU A 233 7.90 22.43 13.98
N PRO A 234 7.05 21.49 14.42
CA PRO A 234 6.01 20.93 13.57
C PRO A 234 5.01 22.01 13.14
N ALA A 235 4.57 21.97 11.89
CA ALA A 235 3.49 22.84 11.40
C ALA A 235 2.13 22.31 11.91
N GLU A 236 1.39 23.14 12.64
CA GLU A 236 0.01 22.88 13.07
C GLU A 236 -1.00 22.91 11.90
#